data_AF-T1D2U6-F1
#
_entry.id   AF-T1D2U6-F1
#
_cell.length_a   1.000
_cell.length_b   1.000
_cell.length_c   1.000
_cell.angle_alpha   90.00
_cell.angle_beta   90.00
_cell.angle_gamma   90.00
#
_symmetry.space_group_name_H-M   'P 1'
#
loop_
_entity.id
_entity.type
_entity.pdbx_description
1 polymer ?
#
loop_
_entity_poly.entity_id
_entity_poly.type
_entity_poly.pdbx_seq_one_letter_code
_entity_poly.pdbx_strand_id
1 'polypeptide(L)'
;LEFSSLLAREVRMSGLHEEEALAAESMCDDLIRDAFRVLRPGHDDFILAGNYIRHYATGLRTTDALHLALARNHGADLVLSLVSLDKQMLKAATMMGVRASNGIGDVV
;
A
#
# COMPACT_ATOMS: atom_id res chain seq x y z
N LEU A 1 0.51 10.05 3.55
CA LEU A 1 -0.87 9.99 4.11
C LEU A 1 -1.07 8.77 4.99
N GLU A 2 -0.91 7.54 4.51
CA GLU A 2 -1.12 6.34 5.35
C GLU A 2 -0.16 6.28 6.54
N PHE A 3 1.14 6.48 6.30
CA PHE A 3 2.17 6.50 7.35
C PHE A 3 1.91 7.62 8.37
N SER A 4 1.75 8.86 7.90
CA SER A 4 1.43 10.01 8.75
C SER A 4 0.12 9.82 9.53
N SER A 5 -0.89 9.18 8.95
CA SER A 5 -2.16 8.88 9.64
C SER A 5 -1.98 7.83 10.74
N LEU A 6 -1.09 6.87 10.56
CA LEU A 6 -0.73 5.90 11.60
C LEU A 6 -0.01 6.62 12.74
N LEU A 7 0.99 7.44 12.45
CA LEU A 7 1.72 8.18 13.49
C LEU A 7 0.80 9.13 14.26
N ALA A 8 -0.08 9.87 13.57
CA ALA A 8 -1.05 10.74 14.23
C ALA A 8 -2.02 9.97 15.15
N ARG A 9 -2.39 8.73 14.77
CA ARG A 9 -3.17 7.84 15.65
C ARG A 9 -2.36 7.44 16.88
N GLU A 10 -1.11 7.03 16.72
CA GLU A 10 -0.26 6.62 17.86
C GLU A 10 -0.01 7.77 18.83
N VAL A 11 0.23 8.98 18.35
CA VAL A 11 0.35 10.18 19.20
C VAL A 11 -0.94 10.44 19.97
N ARG A 12 -2.11 10.39 19.32
CA ARG A 12 -3.42 10.58 19.99
C ARG A 12 -3.71 9.51 21.05
N MET A 13 -3.20 8.29 20.84
CA MET A 13 -3.38 7.16 21.76
C MET A 13 -2.29 7.10 22.83
N SER A 14 -1.41 8.10 22.90
CA SER A 14 -0.25 8.14 23.81
C SER A 14 0.72 6.96 23.62
N GLY A 15 0.74 6.35 22.42
CA GLY A 15 1.67 5.29 22.04
C GLY A 15 3.02 5.81 21.55
N LEU A 16 3.07 7.07 21.11
CA LEU A 16 4.28 7.80 20.73
C LEU A 16 4.19 9.24 21.22
N HIS A 17 5.33 9.84 21.56
CA HIS A 17 5.45 11.27 21.72
C HIS A 17 5.49 11.97 20.35
N GLU A 18 5.06 13.24 20.30
CA GLU A 18 5.03 14.02 19.06
C GLU A 18 6.42 14.14 18.41
N GLU A 19 7.47 14.34 19.21
CA GLU A 19 8.85 14.43 18.73
C GLU A 19 9.31 13.12 18.05
N GLU A 20 8.91 11.97 18.60
CA GLU A 20 9.23 10.65 18.03
C GLU A 20 8.50 10.43 16.70
N ALA A 21 7.24 10.85 16.62
CA ALA A 21 6.45 10.79 15.39
C ALA A 21 7.06 11.67 14.29
N LEU A 22 7.46 12.91 14.62
CA LEU A 22 8.11 13.80 13.65
C LEU A 22 9.46 13.24 13.16
N ALA A 23 10.24 12.64 14.06
CA ALA A 23 11.48 11.97 13.67
C ALA A 23 11.23 10.79 12.72
N ALA A 24 10.23 9.96 13.02
CA ALA A 24 9.83 8.84 12.16
C ALA A 24 9.33 9.29 10.78
N GLU A 25 8.55 10.38 10.71
CA GLU A 25 8.10 10.97 9.44
C GLU A 25 9.30 11.41 8.59
N SER A 26 10.26 12.13 9.19
CA SER A 26 11.48 12.57 8.49
C SER A 26 12.29 11.38 7.96
N MET A 27 12.46 10.34 8.76
CA MET A 27 13.18 9.13 8.34
C MET A 27 12.46 8.40 7.19
N CYS A 28 11.13 8.37 7.20
CA CYS A 28 10.33 7.76 6.14
C CYS A 28 10.47 8.56 4.84
N ASP A 29 10.39 9.89 4.90
CA ASP A 29 10.54 10.77 3.75
C ASP A 29 11.93 10.62 3.11
N ASP A 30 12.99 10.56 3.92
CA ASP A 30 14.35 10.31 3.45
C ASP A 30 14.45 8.94 2.76
N LEU A 31 13.90 7.88 3.38
CA LEU A 31 13.89 6.54 2.80
C LEU A 31 13.13 6.50 1.46
N ILE A 32 11.96 7.11 1.37
CA ILE A 32 11.16 7.16 0.14
C ILE A 32 11.94 7.89 -0.97
N ARG A 33 12.56 9.02 -0.64
CA ARG A 33 13.33 9.82 -1.59
C ARG A 33 14.55 9.06 -2.11
N ASP A 34 15.26 8.36 -1.22
CA ASP A 34 16.60 7.84 -1.53
C ASP A 34 16.57 6.39 -2.05
N ALA A 35 15.52 5.61 -1.73
CA ALA A 35 15.45 4.18 -2.05
C ALA A 35 14.27 3.77 -2.94
N PHE A 36 13.26 4.64 -3.15
CA PHE A 36 12.05 4.27 -3.87
C PHE A 36 11.75 5.19 -5.05
N ARG A 37 11.18 4.60 -6.11
CA ARG A 37 10.52 5.37 -7.17
C ARG A 37 9.04 5.49 -6.85
N VAL A 38 8.56 6.70 -6.63
CA VAL A 38 7.15 6.98 -6.34
C VAL A 38 6.31 6.88 -7.63
N LEU A 39 5.36 5.95 -7.67
CA LEU A 39 4.37 5.85 -8.74
C LEU A 39 3.21 6.83 -8.45
N ARG A 40 2.83 7.61 -9.47
CA ARG A 40 1.67 8.50 -9.39
C ARG A 40 0.46 7.79 -10.01
N PRO A 41 -0.65 7.61 -9.26
CA PRO A 41 -1.86 7.03 -9.82
C PRO A 41 -2.40 7.85 -10.99
N GLY A 42 -2.67 7.18 -12.10
CA GLY A 42 -3.34 7.72 -13.29
C GLY A 42 -4.84 7.42 -13.30
N HIS A 43 -5.53 7.91 -14.33
CA HIS A 43 -6.97 7.68 -14.51
C HIS A 43 -7.34 6.19 -14.47
N ASP A 44 -6.59 5.36 -15.21
CA ASP A 44 -6.88 3.93 -15.33
C ASP A 44 -6.69 3.17 -14.01
N ASP A 45 -5.80 3.64 -13.13
CA ASP A 45 -5.60 3.08 -11.80
C ASP A 45 -6.85 3.29 -10.93
N PHE A 46 -7.46 4.49 -10.98
CA PHE A 46 -8.69 4.77 -10.25
C PHE A 46 -9.89 3.99 -10.79
N ILE A 47 -10.01 3.84 -12.11
CA ILE A 47 -11.06 3.03 -12.73
C ILE A 47 -10.95 1.57 -12.29
N LEU A 48 -9.74 1.00 -12.34
CA LEU A 48 -9.49 -0.37 -11.92
C LEU A 48 -9.71 -0.57 -10.42
N ALA A 49 -9.26 0.37 -9.57
CA ALA A 49 -9.55 0.34 -8.14
C ALA A 49 -11.06 0.33 -7.86
N GLY A 50 -11.83 1.15 -8.59
CA GLY A 50 -13.29 1.14 -8.51
C GLY A 50 -13.92 -0.21 -8.90
N ASN A 51 -13.36 -0.89 -9.89
CA ASN A 51 -13.79 -2.25 -10.26
C ASN A 51 -13.51 -3.26 -9.14
N TYR A 52 -12.34 -3.18 -8.49
CA TYR A 52 -12.00 -4.05 -7.36
C TYR A 52 -12.92 -3.84 -6.17
N ILE A 53 -13.25 -2.60 -5.81
CA ILE A 53 -14.20 -2.29 -4.72
C ILE A 53 -15.59 -2.86 -5.01
N ARG A 54 -16.05 -2.77 -6.26
CA ARG A 54 -17.33 -3.35 -6.69
C ARG A 54 -17.34 -4.88 -6.66
N HIS A 55 -16.18 -5.53 -6.62
CA HIS A 55 -16.09 -6.95 -6.34
C HIS A 55 -16.16 -7.19 -4.82
N TYR A 56 -17.35 -7.04 -4.25
CA TYR A 56 -17.56 -6.98 -2.78
C TYR A 56 -16.97 -8.15 -1.98
N ALA A 57 -16.86 -9.34 -2.58
CA ALA A 57 -16.23 -10.50 -1.93
C ALA A 57 -14.74 -10.29 -1.58
N THR A 58 -14.09 -9.27 -2.14
CA THR A 58 -12.70 -8.92 -1.82
C THR A 58 -12.56 -8.17 -0.49
N GLY A 59 -13.60 -7.48 -0.03
CA GLY A 59 -13.55 -6.65 1.18
C GLY A 59 -12.60 -5.45 1.09
N LEU A 60 -12.13 -5.10 -0.11
CA LEU A 60 -11.13 -4.05 -0.28
C LEU A 60 -11.66 -2.67 0.07
N ARG A 61 -10.86 -1.91 0.81
CA ARG A 61 -11.07 -0.48 1.05
C ARG A 61 -10.42 0.33 -0.07
N THR A 62 -10.81 1.60 -0.19
CA THR A 62 -10.39 2.49 -1.29
C THR A 62 -8.88 2.47 -1.53
N THR A 63 -8.10 2.59 -0.46
CA THR A 63 -6.64 2.63 -0.54
C THR A 63 -6.03 1.29 -0.95
N ASP A 64 -6.50 0.18 -0.37
CA ASP A 64 -6.03 -1.17 -0.68
C ASP A 64 -6.30 -1.53 -2.16
N ALA A 65 -7.48 -1.15 -2.66
CA ALA A 65 -7.84 -1.32 -4.07
C ALA A 65 -6.96 -0.49 -5.01
N LEU A 66 -6.56 0.71 -4.60
CA LEU A 66 -5.68 1.57 -5.41
C LEU A 66 -4.26 1.02 -5.48
N HIS A 67 -3.72 0.52 -4.36
CA HIS A 67 -2.41 -0.15 -4.35
C HIS A 67 -2.40 -1.38 -5.27
N LEU A 68 -3.47 -2.17 -5.24
CA LEU A 68 -3.63 -3.32 -6.15
C LEU A 68 -3.72 -2.90 -7.62
N ALA A 69 -4.48 -1.84 -7.91
CA ALA A 69 -4.63 -1.34 -9.27
C ALA A 69 -3.29 -0.83 -9.84
N LEU A 70 -2.54 -0.06 -9.03
CA LEU A 70 -1.19 0.38 -9.36
C LEU A 70 -0.28 -0.81 -9.65
N ALA A 71 -0.24 -1.81 -8.75
CA ALA A 71 0.59 -2.99 -8.94
C ALA A 71 0.19 -3.79 -10.20
N ARG A 72 -1.11 -3.85 -10.52
CA ARG A 72 -1.60 -4.54 -11.71
C ARG A 72 -1.23 -3.81 -13.00
N ASN A 73 -1.50 -2.52 -13.08
CA ASN A 73 -1.29 -1.73 -14.30
C ASN A 73 0.19 -1.49 -14.56
N HIS A 74 0.98 -1.23 -13.52
CA HIS A 74 2.41 -0.95 -13.65
C HIS A 74 3.29 -2.21 -13.53
N GLY A 75 2.75 -3.33 -13.05
CA GLY A 75 3.50 -4.58 -12.84
C GLY A 75 3.87 -5.32 -14.13
N ALA A 76 3.16 -5.10 -15.23
CA ALA A 76 3.51 -5.66 -16.54
C ALA A 76 4.74 -4.97 -17.17
N ASP A 77 4.90 -3.66 -16.93
CA ASP A 77 5.97 -2.86 -17.54
C ASP A 77 7.25 -2.80 -16.70
N LEU A 78 7.18 -3.16 -15.41
CA LEU A 78 8.26 -2.89 -14.44
C LEU A 78 8.68 -4.10 -13.59
N VAL A 79 8.11 -5.30 -13.82
CA VAL A 79 8.33 -6.49 -12.98
C VAL A 79 8.11 -6.15 -11.48
N LEU A 80 6.98 -5.48 -11.18
CA LEU A 80 6.62 -5.11 -9.81
C LEU A 80 5.66 -6.14 -9.22
N SER A 81 5.95 -6.59 -8.00
CA SER A 81 5.02 -7.33 -7.15
C SER A 81 4.49 -6.41 -6.06
N LEU A 82 3.26 -6.66 -5.62
CA LEU A 82 2.73 -6.02 -4.41
C LEU A 82 3.44 -6.61 -3.19
N VAL A 83 3.99 -5.74 -2.33
CA VAL A 83 4.53 -6.16 -1.04
C VAL A 83 3.64 -5.59 0.06
N SER A 84 3.09 -6.44 0.91
CA SER A 84 2.23 -6.02 2.01
C SER A 84 2.25 -6.98 3.18
N LEU A 85 2.18 -6.43 4.38
CA LEU A 85 1.97 -7.20 5.61
C LEU A 85 0.48 -7.44 5.92
N ASP A 86 -0.43 -6.81 5.17
CA ASP A 86 -1.87 -7.04 5.30
C ASP A 86 -2.30 -8.33 4.57
N LYS A 87 -2.64 -9.34 5.36
CA LYS A 87 -3.08 -10.67 4.86
C LYS A 87 -4.35 -10.60 4.01
N GLN A 88 -5.27 -9.67 4.30
CA GLN A 88 -6.47 -9.49 3.50
C GLN A 88 -6.10 -8.90 2.13
N MET A 89 -5.18 -7.93 2.10
CA MET A 89 -4.69 -7.36 0.85
C MET A 89 -3.93 -8.40 0.00
N LEU A 90 -3.12 -9.27 0.61
CA LEU A 90 -2.47 -10.38 -0.10
C LEU A 90 -3.49 -11.37 -0.68
N LYS A 91 -4.50 -11.76 0.10
CA LYS A 91 -5.58 -12.65 -0.37
C LYS A 91 -6.34 -12.02 -1.54
N ALA A 92 -6.65 -10.72 -1.46
CA ALA A 92 -7.30 -10.00 -2.54
C ALA A 92 -6.41 -9.91 -3.79
N ALA A 93 -5.09 -9.73 -3.64
CA ALA A 93 -4.13 -9.77 -4.74
C ALA A 93 -4.18 -11.10 -5.49
N THR A 94 -4.18 -12.23 -4.76
CA THR A 94 -4.33 -13.57 -5.34
C THR A 94 -5.64 -13.70 -6.11
N MET A 95 -6.77 -13.23 -5.54
CA MET A 95 -8.07 -13.26 -6.21
C MET A 95 -8.08 -12.46 -7.52
N MET A 96 -7.31 -11.38 -7.59
CA MET A 96 -7.20 -10.51 -8.77
C MET A 96 -6.08 -10.91 -9.74
N GLY A 97 -5.33 -11.97 -9.45
CA GLY A 97 -4.19 -12.42 -10.25
C GLY A 97 -3.02 -11.43 -10.25
N VAL A 98 -2.82 -10.70 -9.16
CA VAL A 98 -1.68 -9.79 -8.95
C VAL A 98 -0.62 -10.54 -8.15
N ARG A 99 0.64 -10.54 -8.62
CA ARG A 99 1.76 -11.12 -7.88
C ARG A 99 1.96 -10.33 -6.58
N ALA A 100 1.91 -11.01 -5.45
CA ALA A 100 2.08 -10.39 -4.15
C ALA A 100 2.96 -11.23 -3.22
N SER A 101 3.57 -10.60 -2.22
CA SER A 101 4.30 -11.29 -1.15
C SER A 101 4.30 -10.47 0.13
N ASN A 102 4.65 -11.10 1.25
CA ASN A 102 4.85 -10.38 2.50
C ASN A 102 6.22 -9.70 2.62
N GLY A 103 7.12 -9.90 1.65
CA GLY A 103 8.47 -9.32 1.64
C GLY A 103 9.45 -9.92 2.66
N ILE A 104 9.04 -10.91 3.46
CA ILE A 104 9.84 -11.50 4.56
C ILE A 104 10.14 -13.00 4.32
N GLY A 105 9.84 -13.53 3.13
CA GLY A 105 10.28 -14.86 2.70
C GLY A 105 9.17 -15.88 2.43
N ASP A 106 7.90 -15.54 2.69
CA ASP A 106 6.78 -16.39 2.28
C ASP A 106 6.14 -15.84 1.00
N VAL A 107 6.17 -16.64 -0.06
CA VAL A 107 5.39 -16.41 -1.27
C VAL A 107 3.99 -16.95 -1.02
N VAL A 108 2.98 -16.09 -1.11
CA VAL A 108 1.56 -16.49 -1.21
C VAL A 108 1.14 -16.39 -2.67
#